data_AF-A0A952S1M7-F1
#
_entry.id   AF-A0A952S1M7-F1
#
_cell.length_a   1.000
_cell.length_b   1.000
_cell.length_c   1.000
_cell.angle_alpha   90.00
_cell.angle_beta   90.00
_cell.angle_gamma   90.00
#
_symmetry.space_group_name_H-M   'P 1'
#
loop_
_entity.id
_entity.type
_entity.pdbx_description
1 polymer ?
#
loop_
_entity_poly.entity_id
_entity_poly.type
_entity_poly.pdbx_seq_one_letter_code
_entity_poly.pdbx_strand_id
1 'polypeptide(L)'
;MSSLLSVTELRQRFDIDTDVESDRLEPHIQAAERRLRKWVGDTQFEAAVALTGNETDDHALVTDLKNAQAHLAFHFVIYGLNYPFTSKGIVATVMSGEGKEMRKFLTPAETQAVAVQMLELAREIAEPYMLLDGTPTGSFEVVSDGEC
;
A
#
# COMPACT_ATOMS: atom_id res chain seq x y z
N MET A 1 0.36 11.46 -15.40
CA MET A 1 0.84 11.25 -14.02
C MET A 1 1.39 9.84 -13.97
N SER A 2 2.61 9.65 -13.49
CA SER A 2 3.26 8.34 -13.43
C SER A 2 3.01 7.75 -12.04
N SER A 3 2.29 6.63 -11.99
CA SER A 3 1.93 5.90 -10.75
C SER A 3 2.61 4.54 -10.77
N LEU A 4 3.12 4.08 -9.63
CA LEU A 4 3.69 2.72 -9.50
C LEU A 4 2.62 1.64 -9.68
N LEU A 5 1.35 1.99 -9.49
CA LEU A 5 0.22 1.07 -9.46
C LEU A 5 -0.88 1.53 -10.44
N SER A 6 -1.31 0.61 -11.30
CA SER A 6 -2.48 0.78 -12.16
C SER A 6 -3.74 0.13 -11.56
N VAL A 7 -4.92 0.52 -12.06
CA VAL A 7 -6.20 -0.10 -11.69
C VAL A 7 -6.21 -1.61 -12.00
N THR A 8 -5.69 -2.00 -13.17
CA THR A 8 -5.61 -3.41 -13.59
C THR A 8 -4.81 -4.25 -12.61
N GLU A 9 -3.65 -3.75 -12.16
CA GLU A 9 -2.81 -4.45 -11.20
C GLU A 9 -3.45 -4.54 -9.82
N LEU A 10 -4.13 -3.48 -9.38
CA LEU A 10 -4.88 -3.50 -8.12
C LEU A 10 -5.98 -4.58 -8.15
N ARG A 11 -6.71 -4.69 -9.26
CA ARG A 11 -7.73 -5.73 -9.43
C ARG A 11 -7.13 -7.13 -9.40
N GLN A 12 -6.09 -7.37 -10.18
CA GLN A 12 -5.45 -8.69 -10.26
C GLN A 12 -4.89 -9.12 -8.91
N ARG A 13 -4.33 -8.19 -8.14
CA ARG A 13 -3.71 -8.50 -6.85
C ARG A 13 -4.71 -8.84 -5.75
N PHE A 14 -5.88 -8.22 -5.75
CA PHE A 14 -6.88 -8.38 -4.69
C PHE A 14 -8.20 -9.00 -5.17
N ASP A 15 -8.20 -9.57 -6.37
CA ASP A 15 -9.38 -10.21 -6.99
C ASP A 15 -10.62 -9.28 -6.97
N ILE A 16 -10.43 -8.01 -7.34
CA ILE A 16 -11.53 -7.03 -7.37
C ILE A 16 -12.33 -7.22 -8.66
N ASP A 17 -13.61 -7.55 -8.49
CA ASP A 17 -14.57 -7.77 -9.56
C ASP A 17 -14.58 -6.61 -10.58
N THR A 18 -14.64 -6.95 -11.86
CA THR A 18 -14.74 -6.00 -12.98
C THR A 18 -15.97 -5.10 -12.92
N ASP A 19 -17.02 -5.52 -12.21
CA ASP A 19 -18.24 -4.73 -12.00
C ASP A 19 -18.01 -3.46 -11.16
N VAL A 20 -16.93 -3.41 -10.36
CA VAL A 20 -16.52 -2.16 -9.71
C VAL A 20 -15.93 -1.26 -10.79
N GLU A 21 -16.52 -0.10 -11.09
CA GLU A 21 -15.98 0.81 -12.10
C GLU A 21 -14.58 1.35 -11.74
N SER A 22 -13.71 1.50 -12.75
CA SER A 22 -12.32 1.97 -12.54
C SER A 22 -12.25 3.36 -11.91
N ASP A 23 -13.16 4.26 -12.29
CA ASP A 23 -13.29 5.63 -11.75
C ASP A 23 -13.55 5.64 -10.23
N ARG A 24 -14.05 4.53 -9.66
CA ARG A 24 -14.23 4.38 -8.22
C ARG A 24 -12.97 3.92 -7.50
N LEU A 25 -12.01 3.32 -8.21
CA LEU A 25 -10.75 2.82 -7.66
C LEU A 25 -9.63 3.86 -7.77
N GLU A 26 -9.62 4.66 -8.83
CA GLU A 26 -8.59 5.68 -9.07
C GLU A 26 -8.39 6.67 -7.90
N PRO A 27 -9.44 7.22 -7.26
CA PRO A 27 -9.26 8.12 -6.12
C PRO A 27 -8.53 7.47 -4.94
N HIS A 28 -8.71 6.16 -4.75
CA HIS A 28 -8.06 5.39 -3.70
C HIS A 28 -6.59 5.09 -4.02
N ILE A 29 -6.28 4.81 -5.28
CA ILE A 29 -4.90 4.69 -5.76
C ILE A 29 -4.15 6.03 -5.57
N GLN A 30 -4.79 7.15 -5.91
CA GLN A 30 -4.21 8.48 -5.70
C GLN A 30 -4.06 8.82 -4.20
N ALA A 31 -5.01 8.42 -3.36
CA ALA A 31 -4.89 8.60 -1.91
C ALA A 31 -3.72 7.78 -1.33
N ALA A 32 -3.56 6.54 -1.80
CA ALA A 32 -2.43 5.68 -1.46
C ALA A 32 -1.10 6.28 -1.91
N GLU A 33 -1.02 6.80 -3.13
CA GLU A 33 0.16 7.50 -3.64
C GLU A 33 0.55 8.66 -2.73
N ARG A 34 -0.39 9.57 -2.44
CA ARG A 34 -0.15 10.72 -1.56
C ARG A 34 0.30 10.30 -0.17
N ARG A 35 -0.25 9.20 0.36
CA ARG A 35 0.13 8.69 1.69
C ARG A 35 1.52 8.08 1.66
N LEU A 36 1.85 7.29 0.63
CA LEU A 36 3.15 6.66 0.49
C LEU A 36 4.26 7.69 0.26
N ARG A 37 4.03 8.71 -0.58
CA ARG A 37 4.95 9.85 -0.75
C ARG A 37 5.28 10.54 0.57
N LYS A 38 4.30 10.69 1.47
CA LYS A 38 4.54 11.23 2.82
C LYS A 38 5.36 10.31 3.71
N TRP A 39 5.36 9.01 3.45
CA TRP A 39 6.15 8.05 4.22
C TRP A 39 7.59 7.99 3.74
N VAL A 40 7.82 7.87 2.43
CA VAL A 40 9.16 7.60 1.87
C VAL A 40 9.83 8.84 1.27
N GLY A 41 9.10 9.94 1.15
CA GLY A 41 9.54 11.17 0.49
C GLY A 41 9.32 11.14 -1.03
N ASP A 42 9.12 12.32 -1.61
CA ASP A 42 8.88 12.46 -3.06
C ASP A 42 10.07 11.97 -3.89
N THR A 43 11.30 12.23 -3.45
CA THR A 43 12.52 11.78 -4.16
C THR A 43 12.59 10.26 -4.30
N GLN A 44 12.37 9.52 -3.21
CA GLN A 44 12.43 8.06 -3.23
C GLN A 44 11.29 7.46 -4.07
N PHE A 45 10.10 8.06 -3.97
CA PHE A 45 8.96 7.65 -4.75
C PHE A 45 9.19 7.87 -6.26
N GLU A 46 9.69 9.04 -6.65
CA GLU A 46 9.97 9.36 -8.05
C GLU A 46 11.10 8.51 -8.64
N ALA A 47 12.12 8.19 -7.83
CA ALA A 47 13.17 7.24 -8.22
C ALA A 47 12.58 5.87 -8.54
N ALA A 48 11.69 5.33 -7.69
CA ALA A 48 11.02 4.06 -7.95
C ALA A 48 10.13 4.10 -9.21
N VAL A 49 9.46 5.22 -9.44
CA VAL A 49 8.64 5.43 -10.64
C VAL A 49 9.50 5.41 -11.90
N ALA A 50 10.65 6.09 -11.89
CA ALA A 50 11.56 6.14 -13.04
C ALA A 50 12.18 4.76 -13.38
N LEU A 51 12.26 3.87 -12.39
CA LEU A 51 12.75 2.50 -12.54
C LEU A 51 11.67 1.49 -12.97
N THR A 52 10.40 1.90 -13.00
CA THR A 52 9.29 1.01 -13.37
C THR A 52 9.42 0.57 -14.84
N GLY A 53 9.61 -0.73 -15.07
CA GLY A 53 9.77 -1.31 -16.41
C GLY A 53 11.22 -1.53 -16.86
N ASN A 54 12.21 -1.19 -16.02
CA ASN A 54 13.62 -1.52 -16.25
C ASN A 54 14.04 -2.77 -15.46
N GLU A 55 14.65 -3.74 -16.13
CA GLU A 55 15.18 -4.98 -15.54
C GLU A 55 16.56 -4.74 -14.88
N THR A 56 16.63 -3.89 -13.86
CA THR A 56 17.88 -3.64 -13.10
C THR A 56 17.72 -3.95 -11.61
N ASP A 57 18.85 -4.14 -10.91
CA ASP A 57 18.96 -4.65 -9.52
C ASP A 57 18.15 -3.90 -8.44
N ASP A 58 17.68 -2.68 -8.69
CA ASP A 58 16.75 -1.92 -7.82
C ASP A 58 15.30 -2.45 -7.84
N HIS A 59 15.10 -3.70 -8.29
CA HIS A 59 13.80 -4.36 -8.36
C HIS A 59 13.11 -4.45 -6.99
N ALA A 60 13.89 -4.52 -5.89
CA ALA A 60 13.34 -4.59 -4.53
C ALA A 60 12.59 -3.31 -4.15
N LEU A 61 13.19 -2.13 -4.33
CA LEU A 61 12.54 -0.85 -4.03
C LEU A 61 11.24 -0.67 -4.81
N VAL A 62 11.28 -0.88 -6.12
CA VAL A 62 10.09 -0.73 -6.99
C VAL A 62 9.01 -1.73 -6.59
N THR A 63 9.38 -2.99 -6.35
CA THR A 63 8.45 -4.04 -5.95
C THR A 63 7.82 -3.73 -4.60
N ASP A 64 8.62 -3.36 -3.61
CA ASP A 64 8.16 -3.06 -2.26
C ASP A 64 7.26 -1.83 -2.24
N LEU A 65 7.66 -0.72 -2.86
CA LEU A 65 6.82 0.48 -2.89
C LEU A 65 5.52 0.25 -3.68
N LYS A 66 5.57 -0.53 -4.76
CA LYS A 66 4.36 -0.95 -5.48
C LYS A 66 3.46 -1.85 -4.63
N ASN A 67 4.05 -2.74 -3.83
CA ASN A 67 3.33 -3.59 -2.88
C ASN A 67 2.69 -2.77 -1.77
N ALA A 68 3.44 -1.84 -1.17
CA ALA A 68 2.95 -0.93 -0.16
C ALA A 68 1.80 -0.07 -0.69
N GLN A 69 1.94 0.51 -1.90
CA GLN A 69 0.88 1.30 -2.52
C GLN A 69 -0.38 0.46 -2.78
N ALA A 70 -0.23 -0.79 -3.20
CA ALA A 70 -1.38 -1.68 -3.44
C ALA A 70 -2.17 -1.96 -2.16
N HIS A 71 -1.48 -2.30 -1.06
CA HIS A 71 -2.13 -2.55 0.24
C HIS A 71 -2.77 -1.28 0.82
N LEU A 72 -2.11 -0.12 0.69
CA LEU A 72 -2.68 1.19 1.04
C LEU A 72 -3.92 1.53 0.21
N ALA A 73 -3.87 1.29 -1.09
CA ALA A 73 -5.01 1.52 -1.98
C ALA A 73 -6.18 0.63 -1.57
N PHE A 74 -5.93 -0.64 -1.29
CA PHE A 74 -6.96 -1.56 -0.83
C PHE A 74 -7.56 -1.15 0.53
N HIS A 75 -6.75 -0.67 1.47
CA HIS A 75 -7.23 -0.07 2.72
C HIS A 75 -8.24 1.06 2.46
N PHE A 76 -7.95 1.98 1.54
CA PHE A 76 -8.88 3.06 1.20
C PHE A 76 -10.11 2.57 0.42
N VAL A 77 -9.94 1.59 -0.46
CA VAL A 77 -11.02 0.96 -1.23
C VAL A 77 -12.05 0.31 -0.30
N ILE A 78 -11.62 -0.39 0.76
CA ILE A 78 -12.51 -1.03 1.73
C ILE A 78 -13.50 -0.03 2.33
N TYR A 79 -13.06 1.20 2.62
CA TYR A 79 -13.92 2.25 3.17
C TYR A 79 -14.70 3.04 2.10
N GLY A 80 -14.10 3.25 0.92
CA GLY A 80 -14.68 4.12 -0.11
C GLY A 80 -15.65 3.43 -1.05
N LEU A 81 -15.53 2.13 -1.24
CA LEU A 81 -16.44 1.41 -2.13
C LEU A 81 -17.83 1.23 -1.55
N ASN A 82 -18.06 1.46 -0.24
CA ASN A 82 -19.36 1.52 0.46
C ASN A 82 -20.55 1.10 -0.43
N TYR A 83 -20.54 -0.17 -0.83
CA TYR A 83 -21.76 -0.80 -1.32
C TYR A 83 -22.69 -0.85 -0.12
N PRO A 84 -24.01 -0.69 -0.30
CA PRO A 84 -24.93 -0.73 0.83
C PRO A 84 -24.60 -1.94 1.70
N PHE A 85 -24.45 -1.71 3.02
CA PHE A 85 -24.41 -2.76 4.01
C PHE A 85 -25.70 -3.56 3.87
N THR A 86 -25.70 -4.56 3.00
CA THR A 86 -26.76 -5.55 2.96
C THR A 86 -26.59 -6.41 4.20
N SER A 87 -27.65 -7.08 4.65
CA SER A 87 -27.62 -8.08 5.73
C SER A 87 -26.65 -9.24 5.49
N LYS A 88 -25.88 -9.20 4.40
CA LYS A 88 -24.89 -10.17 4.01
C LYS A 88 -23.48 -9.67 4.38
N GLY A 89 -22.92 -8.56 3.89
CA GLY A 89 -21.59 -8.00 4.31
C GLY A 89 -20.59 -7.79 3.16
N ILE A 90 -19.26 -7.71 3.42
CA ILE A 90 -18.21 -7.62 2.36
C ILE A 90 -17.77 -9.02 1.92
N VAL A 91 -17.76 -9.32 0.63
CA VAL A 91 -17.34 -10.65 0.12
C VAL A 91 -15.82 -10.82 0.22
N ALA A 92 -15.38 -11.73 1.09
CA ALA A 92 -14.05 -12.32 1.09
C ALA A 92 -14.15 -13.76 0.58
N THR A 93 -13.37 -14.11 -0.43
CA THR A 93 -13.25 -15.49 -0.92
C THR A 93 -12.43 -16.28 0.08
N VAL A 94 -13.04 -17.26 0.75
CA VAL A 94 -12.35 -18.16 1.68
C VAL A 94 -12.49 -19.60 1.18
N MET A 95 -11.40 -20.35 1.27
CA MET A 95 -11.42 -21.79 1.03
C MET A 95 -12.19 -22.47 2.16
N SER A 96 -13.29 -23.16 1.82
CA SER A 96 -13.97 -24.09 2.73
C SER A 96 -13.01 -25.21 3.16
N GLY A 97 -13.22 -25.78 4.36
CA GLY A 97 -12.58 -27.04 4.77
C GLY A 97 -12.89 -28.23 3.83
N GLU A 98 -13.85 -28.08 2.93
CA GLU A 98 -14.23 -29.06 1.89
C GLU A 98 -13.73 -28.69 0.47
N GLY A 99 -12.88 -27.68 0.33
CA GLY A 99 -12.25 -27.35 -0.97
C GLY A 99 -13.15 -26.63 -1.98
N LYS A 100 -14.30 -26.08 -1.54
CA LYS A 100 -15.13 -25.17 -2.36
C LYS A 100 -14.91 -23.71 -1.96
N GLU A 101 -14.75 -22.84 -2.95
CA GLU A 101 -14.71 -21.39 -2.75
C GLU A 101 -16.05 -20.91 -2.18
N MET A 102 -16.02 -20.33 -0.98
CA MET A 102 -17.19 -19.70 -0.39
C MET A 102 -16.97 -18.19 -0.30
N ARG A 103 -17.96 -17.44 -0.79
CA ARG A 103 -18.08 -16.00 -0.59
C ARG A 103 -18.54 -15.77 0.86
N LYS A 104 -17.60 -15.53 1.77
CA LYS A 104 -17.92 -15.12 3.14
C LYS A 104 -18.20 -13.64 3.13
N PHE A 105 -19.27 -13.24 3.79
CA PHE A 105 -19.50 -11.83 4.02
C PHE A 105 -18.93 -11.38 5.37
N LEU A 106 -18.20 -10.26 5.39
CA LEU A 106 -17.59 -9.69 6.60
C LEU A 106 -18.56 -8.74 7.31
N THR A 107 -18.60 -8.84 8.64
CA THR A 107 -19.20 -7.83 9.52
C THR A 107 -18.42 -6.51 9.47
N PRO A 108 -18.98 -5.38 9.98
CA PRO A 108 -18.23 -4.14 10.08
C PRO A 108 -16.93 -4.25 10.90
N ALA A 109 -16.93 -5.06 11.97
CA ALA A 109 -15.74 -5.29 12.78
C ALA A 109 -14.66 -6.08 12.03
N GLU A 110 -15.06 -7.14 11.31
CA GLU A 110 -14.13 -7.91 10.47
C GLU A 110 -13.61 -7.08 9.30
N THR A 111 -14.46 -6.23 8.71
CA THR A 111 -14.07 -5.26 7.67
C THR A 111 -13.01 -4.30 8.18
N GLN A 112 -13.21 -3.73 9.38
CA GLN A 112 -12.23 -2.86 10.02
C GLN A 112 -10.92 -3.61 10.31
N ALA A 113 -10.98 -4.86 10.79
CA ALA A 113 -9.80 -5.66 11.04
C ALA A 113 -8.97 -5.88 9.77
N VAL A 114 -9.61 -6.22 8.65
CA VAL A 114 -8.93 -6.37 7.35
C VAL A 114 -8.35 -5.03 6.89
N ALA A 115 -9.09 -3.93 7.00
CA ALA A 115 -8.58 -2.61 6.62
C ALA A 115 -7.35 -2.20 7.43
N VAL A 116 -7.33 -2.47 8.75
CA VAL A 116 -6.18 -2.22 9.61
C VAL A 116 -5.00 -3.11 9.21
N GLN A 117 -5.23 -4.41 8.98
CA GLN A 117 -4.17 -5.32 8.55
C GLN A 117 -3.50 -4.86 7.25
N MET A 118 -4.29 -4.37 6.28
CA MET A 118 -3.76 -3.89 5.00
C MET A 118 -2.92 -2.62 5.18
N LEU A 119 -3.31 -1.73 6.10
CA LEU A 119 -2.51 -0.56 6.45
C LEU A 119 -1.18 -0.95 7.10
N GLU A 120 -1.20 -1.89 8.05
CA GLU A 120 0.01 -2.35 8.74
C GLU A 120 0.97 -3.07 7.79
N LEU A 121 0.47 -3.96 6.92
CA LEU A 121 1.29 -4.60 5.89
C LEU A 121 1.93 -3.56 4.94
N ALA A 122 1.16 -2.56 4.51
CA ALA A 122 1.70 -1.49 3.68
C ALA A 122 2.84 -0.72 4.41
N ARG A 123 2.68 -0.51 5.71
CA ARG A 123 3.66 0.17 6.54
C ARG A 123 4.93 -0.66 6.72
N GLU A 124 4.79 -1.94 7.06
CA GLU A 124 5.91 -2.88 7.24
C GLU A 124 6.75 -2.97 5.97
N ILE A 125 6.11 -3.08 4.80
CA ILE A 125 6.81 -3.13 3.51
C ILE A 125 7.54 -1.79 3.22
N ALA A 126 6.94 -0.66 3.56
CA ALA A 126 7.52 0.65 3.31
C ALA A 126 8.56 1.08 4.36
N GLU A 127 8.58 0.45 5.53
CA GLU A 127 9.41 0.80 6.69
C GLU A 127 10.89 1.01 6.35
N PRO A 128 11.56 0.15 5.55
CA PRO A 128 12.98 0.33 5.21
C PRO A 128 13.27 1.61 4.43
N TYR A 129 12.25 2.18 3.79
CA TYR A 129 12.36 3.34 2.90
C TYR A 129 11.71 4.59 3.51
N MET A 130 11.13 4.50 4.71
CA MET A 130 10.48 5.65 5.33
C MET A 130 11.50 6.71 5.71
N LEU A 131 11.07 7.96 5.58
CA LEU A 131 11.79 9.10 6.12
C LEU A 131 11.98 8.88 7.63
N LEU A 132 13.24 8.80 8.04
CA LEU A 132 13.64 8.81 9.44
C LEU A 132 13.30 10.20 10.00
N ASP A 133 12.09 10.42 10.49
CA ASP A 133 11.79 11.64 11.23
C ASP A 133 12.56 11.62 12.57
N GLY A 134 13.81 12.13 12.58
CA GLY A 134 14.44 12.73 13.75
C GLY A 134 15.57 11.99 14.49
N THR A 135 16.18 10.92 13.99
CA THR A 135 17.42 10.40 14.62
C THR A 135 18.61 11.18 14.05
N PRO A 136 19.42 11.90 14.86
CA PRO A 136 20.61 12.55 14.32
C PRO A 136 21.60 11.46 13.94
N THR A 137 21.64 11.09 12.67
CA THR A 137 22.84 10.52 12.03
C THR A 137 23.82 11.65 11.71
N GLY A 138 24.00 12.57 12.65
CA GLY A 138 25.23 13.33 12.75
C GLY A 138 26.19 12.47 13.52
N SER A 139 27.12 11.81 12.84
CA SER A 139 28.37 11.42 13.46
C SER A 139 28.88 12.61 14.27
N PHE A 140 28.97 12.47 15.60
CA PHE A 140 29.75 13.42 16.39
C PHE A 140 31.20 13.28 15.93
N GLU A 141 31.64 14.14 15.00
CA GLU A 141 33.04 14.51 14.95
C GLU A 141 33.31 15.23 16.26
N VAL A 142 33.96 14.52 17.18
CA VAL A 142 34.68 15.16 18.27
C VAL A 142 35.81 15.94 17.60
N VAL A 143 35.56 17.22 17.33
CA VAL A 143 36.64 18.16 17.04
C VAL A 143 37.50 18.17 18.30
N SER A 144 38.70 17.61 18.21
CA SER A 144 39.71 17.80 19.23
C SER A 144 40.08 19.29 19.19
N ASP A 145 39.62 20.06 20.17
CA ASP A 145 40.23 21.36 20.44
C ASP A 145 41.61 21.10 21.03
N GLY A 146 42.58 20.97 20.12
CA GLY A 146 43.97 21.22 20.42
C GLY A 146 44.18 22.71 20.59
N GLU A 147 44.80 23.04 21.73
CA GLU A 147 45.64 24.23 21.98
C GLU A 147 44.94 25.53 22.44
N CYS A 148 45.01 25.76 23.76
CA CYS A 148 45.52 26.99 24.36
C CYS A 148 46.40 26.64 25.56
#